data_AF-Q17Z87-F1
#
_entry.id   AF-Q17Z87-F1
#
_cell.length_a   1.000
_cell.length_b   1.000
_cell.length_c   1.000
_cell.angle_alpha   90.00
_cell.angle_beta   90.00
_cell.angle_gamma   90.00
#
_symmetry.space_group_name_H-M   'P 1'
#
loop_
_entity.id
_entity.type
_entity.pdbx_description
1 polymer ?
#
loop_
_entity_poly.entity_id
_entity_poly.type
_entity_poly.pdbx_seq_one_letter_code
_entity_poly.pdbx_strand_id
1 'polypeptide(L)'
;MHFLNFITWVKKDGFANAKKRYNHAQESILFYSMHKKNYTFNADEIRIAYESTERIKHAQSKGILKNNKRWFPNPNGKLCLDVWEIASQRHVEKENGKILKPKHPSIKPKALIERMIKASSHKNDLILDLFSGSGMTSLVAKSLGRNFIGCESHAEYVHESLEILDMISIT
;
A
#
# COMPACT_ATOMS: atom_id res chain seq x y z
N MET A 1 12.31 13.40 14.46
CA MET A 1 11.53 12.94 13.30
C MET A 1 12.23 13.40 12.03
N HIS A 2 12.42 12.52 11.06
CA HIS A 2 13.18 12.75 9.83
C HIS A 2 12.33 12.41 8.61
N PHE A 3 12.21 13.34 7.67
CA PHE A 3 11.52 13.14 6.41
C PHE A 3 12.30 12.17 5.51
N LEU A 4 11.61 11.23 4.89
CA LEU A 4 12.19 10.24 3.97
C LEU A 4 11.63 10.40 2.55
N ASN A 5 10.31 10.34 2.39
CA ASN A 5 9.67 10.42 1.07
C ASN A 5 8.35 11.20 1.11
N PHE A 6 8.09 11.90 0.01
CA PHE A 6 6.77 12.40 -0.35
C PHE A 6 6.19 11.43 -1.37
N ILE A 7 5.35 10.50 -0.91
CA ILE A 7 4.78 9.46 -1.77
C ILE A 7 3.51 10.00 -2.41
N THR A 8 3.40 9.82 -3.72
CA THR A 8 2.21 10.19 -4.50
C THR A 8 1.40 8.95 -4.83
N TRP A 9 0.20 8.83 -4.29
CA TRP A 9 -0.73 7.76 -4.64
C TRP A 9 -1.68 8.22 -5.74
N VAL A 10 -1.58 7.62 -6.92
CA VAL A 10 -2.47 7.83 -8.07
C VAL A 10 -3.62 6.81 -8.04
N LYS A 11 -4.85 7.30 -7.92
CA LYS A 11 -6.06 6.49 -7.61
C LYS A 11 -6.67 5.75 -8.81
N LYS A 12 -6.31 6.13 -10.04
CA LYS A 12 -6.84 5.57 -11.31
C LYS A 12 -8.37 5.48 -11.37
N ASP A 13 -9.07 6.34 -10.65
CA ASP A 13 -10.51 6.40 -10.52
C ASP A 13 -11.15 7.21 -11.65
N GLY A 14 -10.58 8.37 -12.02
CA GLY A 14 -10.95 9.08 -13.25
C GLY A 14 -12.33 9.74 -13.25
N PHE A 15 -12.99 9.86 -12.09
CA PHE A 15 -14.36 10.38 -11.95
C PHE A 15 -14.46 11.89 -11.65
N ALA A 16 -13.35 12.62 -11.67
CA ALA A 16 -13.36 14.06 -11.45
C ALA A 16 -13.78 14.81 -12.74
N ASN A 17 -14.57 15.87 -12.59
CA ASN A 17 -15.25 16.58 -13.69
C ASN A 17 -14.87 18.06 -13.77
N ALA A 18 -13.72 18.45 -13.20
CA ALA A 18 -13.25 19.84 -13.26
C ALA A 18 -12.95 20.23 -14.72
N LYS A 19 -13.49 21.38 -15.14
CA LYS A 19 -13.30 21.94 -16.51
C LYS A 19 -12.38 23.15 -16.56
N LYS A 20 -12.01 23.71 -15.41
CA LYS A 20 -11.18 24.93 -15.29
C LYS A 20 -9.81 24.66 -14.65
N ARG A 21 -9.44 23.39 -14.46
CA ARG A 21 -8.18 22.91 -13.90
C ARG A 21 -8.01 21.43 -14.22
N TYR A 22 -6.81 20.90 -14.05
CA TYR A 22 -6.60 19.46 -14.07
C TYR A 22 -7.40 18.77 -12.96
N ASN A 23 -7.89 17.59 -13.28
CA ASN A 23 -8.64 16.76 -12.36
C ASN A 23 -7.72 16.19 -11.28
N HIS A 24 -8.15 16.23 -10.01
CA HIS A 24 -7.41 15.58 -8.93
C HIS A 24 -7.54 14.07 -9.08
N ALA A 25 -6.41 13.39 -9.25
CA ALA A 25 -6.33 11.93 -9.36
C ALA A 25 -5.41 11.30 -8.31
N GLN A 26 -4.89 12.12 -7.38
CA GLN A 26 -3.87 11.69 -6.44
C GLN A 26 -4.13 12.14 -5.00
N GLU A 27 -3.54 11.40 -4.07
CA GLU A 27 -3.39 11.73 -2.66
C GLU A 27 -1.91 11.60 -2.28
N SER A 28 -1.51 12.25 -1.19
CA SER A 28 -0.12 12.26 -0.73
C SER A 28 0.03 11.48 0.57
N ILE A 29 1.11 10.71 0.67
CA ILE A 29 1.51 10.00 1.89
C ILE A 29 2.89 10.51 2.28
N LEU A 30 3.02 11.05 3.48
CA LEU A 30 4.30 11.50 4.00
C LEU A 30 4.95 10.38 4.79
N PHE A 31 6.16 9.99 4.41
CA PHE A 31 6.93 8.97 5.12
C PHE A 31 8.02 9.62 5.97
N TYR A 32 7.95 9.40 7.28
CA TYR A 32 8.91 9.87 8.26
C TYR A 32 9.44 8.70 9.10
N SER A 33 10.63 8.87 9.65
CA SER A 33 11.19 7.98 10.69
C SER A 33 11.56 8.77 11.94
N MET A 34 11.67 8.07 13.07
CA MET A 34 12.18 8.68 14.31
C MET A 34 13.70 8.86 14.29
N HIS A 35 14.42 7.96 13.62
CA HIS A 35 15.87 7.99 13.50
C HIS A 35 16.32 8.14 12.04
N LYS A 36 17.33 8.97 11.81
CA LYS A 36 17.83 9.29 10.47
C LYS A 36 18.39 8.09 9.69
N LYS A 37 19.00 7.12 10.37
CA LYS A 37 19.70 5.98 9.75
C LYS A 37 19.24 4.61 10.24
N ASN A 38 18.63 4.55 11.43
CA ASN A 38 18.26 3.29 12.07
C ASN A 38 16.73 3.16 12.09
N TYR A 39 16.15 2.78 10.95
CA TYR A 39 14.73 2.50 10.81
C TYR A 39 14.55 1.29 9.89
N THR A 40 13.49 0.53 10.09
CA THR A 40 13.17 -0.62 9.23
C THR A 40 12.74 -0.16 7.84
N PHE A 41 13.37 -0.71 6.81
CA PHE A 41 12.94 -0.55 5.43
C PHE A 41 13.24 -1.80 4.59
N ASN A 42 12.26 -2.71 4.52
CA ASN A 42 12.35 -3.99 3.81
C ASN A 42 12.09 -3.81 2.31
N ALA A 43 13.03 -3.18 1.60
CA ALA A 43 12.86 -2.80 0.19
C ALA A 43 12.56 -4.01 -0.75
N ASP A 44 13.05 -5.19 -0.41
CA ASP A 44 12.83 -6.42 -1.18
C ASP A 44 11.40 -6.97 -1.07
N GLU A 45 10.71 -6.71 0.05
CA GLU A 45 9.34 -7.17 0.32
C GLU A 45 8.27 -6.38 -0.45
N ILE A 46 8.67 -5.26 -1.06
CA ILE A 46 7.77 -4.34 -1.76
C ILE A 46 8.20 -4.06 -3.21
N ARG A 47 9.04 -4.92 -3.78
CA ARG A 47 9.41 -4.83 -5.19
C ARG A 47 8.18 -4.83 -6.09
N ILE A 48 8.29 -4.13 -7.21
CA ILE A 48 7.22 -4.03 -8.21
C ILE A 48 7.69 -4.65 -9.52
N ALA A 49 6.73 -5.19 -10.29
CA ALA A 49 7.01 -5.75 -11.59
C ALA A 49 7.73 -4.75 -12.50
N TYR A 50 8.62 -5.26 -13.35
CA TYR A 50 9.17 -4.47 -14.43
C TYR A 50 8.10 -4.22 -15.50
N GLU A 51 8.14 -3.06 -16.15
CA GLU A 51 7.17 -2.70 -17.20
C GLU A 51 7.40 -3.49 -18.49
N SER A 52 8.65 -3.64 -18.92
CA SER A 52 8.99 -4.39 -20.14
C SER A 52 9.39 -5.82 -19.80
N THR A 53 8.53 -6.78 -20.11
CA THR A 53 8.80 -8.20 -19.87
C THR A 53 9.90 -8.75 -20.77
N GLU A 54 9.88 -8.40 -22.07
CA GLU A 54 10.84 -8.89 -23.07
C GLU A 54 12.26 -8.40 -22.81
N ARG A 55 12.42 -7.11 -22.52
CA ARG A 55 13.74 -6.53 -22.18
C ARG A 55 14.33 -7.21 -20.94
N ILE A 56 13.49 -7.50 -19.96
CA ILE A 56 13.92 -8.13 -18.71
C ILE A 56 14.27 -9.60 -18.92
N LYS A 57 13.51 -10.35 -19.72
CA LYS A 57 13.88 -11.71 -20.14
C LYS A 57 15.25 -11.72 -20.83
N HIS A 58 15.50 -10.78 -21.74
CA HIS A 58 16.81 -10.68 -22.40
C HIS A 58 17.93 -10.30 -21.40
N ALA A 59 17.64 -9.39 -20.48
CA ALA A 59 18.57 -8.96 -19.45
C ALA A 59 18.89 -10.05 -18.42
N GLN A 60 17.99 -11.01 -18.18
CA GLN A 60 18.26 -12.15 -17.29
C GLN A 60 19.40 -13.02 -17.81
N SER A 61 19.50 -13.22 -19.13
CA SER A 61 20.55 -14.05 -19.74
C SER A 61 21.80 -13.25 -20.10
N LYS A 62 21.66 -12.08 -20.71
CA LYS A 62 22.81 -11.30 -21.21
C LYS A 62 23.28 -10.20 -20.26
N GLY A 63 22.47 -9.83 -19.27
CA GLY A 63 22.69 -8.67 -18.42
C GLY A 63 22.57 -7.34 -19.18
N ILE A 64 22.48 -6.25 -18.44
CA ILE A 64 22.46 -4.87 -18.95
C ILE A 64 23.79 -4.22 -18.56
N LEU A 65 24.49 -3.62 -19.53
CA LEU A 65 25.70 -2.86 -19.20
C LEU A 65 25.30 -1.55 -18.50
N LYS A 66 25.79 -1.35 -17.28
CA LYS A 66 25.57 -0.14 -16.48
C LYS A 66 26.87 0.22 -15.78
N ASN A 67 27.39 1.42 -16.02
CA ASN A 67 28.66 1.91 -15.43
C ASN A 67 29.82 0.90 -15.59
N ASN A 68 30.01 0.37 -16.81
CA ASN A 68 31.00 -0.65 -17.16
C ASN A 68 30.88 -1.97 -16.39
N LYS A 69 29.77 -2.22 -15.70
CA LYS A 69 29.47 -3.49 -15.03
C LYS A 69 28.21 -4.12 -15.61
N ARG A 70 28.19 -5.45 -15.66
CA ARG A 70 26.99 -6.18 -16.07
C ARG A 70 26.01 -6.21 -14.90
N TRP A 71 24.82 -5.68 -15.10
CA TRP A 71 23.72 -5.69 -14.14
C TRP A 71 22.67 -6.71 -14.56
N PHE A 72 22.18 -7.51 -13.61
CA PHE A 72 21.12 -8.48 -13.85
C PHE A 72 19.87 -8.08 -13.08
N PRO A 73 18.68 -8.22 -13.68
CA PRO A 73 17.43 -7.89 -13.00
C PRO A 73 17.17 -8.83 -11.83
N ASN A 74 16.62 -8.28 -10.74
CA ASN A 74 16.20 -9.09 -9.62
C ASN A 74 14.93 -9.88 -10.03
N PRO A 75 14.86 -11.19 -9.76
CA PRO A 75 13.71 -12.01 -10.16
C PRO A 75 12.38 -11.52 -9.56
N ASN A 76 12.42 -10.85 -8.41
CA ASN A 76 11.23 -10.34 -7.71
C ASN A 76 10.82 -8.93 -8.17
N GLY A 77 11.51 -8.35 -9.16
CA GLY A 77 11.14 -7.06 -9.76
C GLY A 77 12.06 -5.89 -9.41
N LYS A 78 11.69 -4.70 -9.87
CA LYS A 78 12.41 -3.45 -9.56
C LYS A 78 12.07 -2.97 -8.15
N LEU A 79 12.96 -2.14 -7.58
CA LEU A 79 12.68 -1.44 -6.33
C LEU A 79 11.42 -0.59 -6.47
N CYS A 80 10.63 -0.51 -5.39
CA CYS A 80 9.44 0.32 -5.36
C CYS A 80 9.80 1.80 -5.54
N LEU A 81 9.00 2.52 -6.32
CA LEU A 81 9.11 3.97 -6.50
C LEU A 81 8.22 4.70 -5.50
N ASP A 82 8.35 6.02 -5.39
CA ASP A 82 7.50 6.87 -4.55
C ASP A 82 6.23 7.37 -5.27
N VAL A 83 6.00 6.97 -6.52
CA VAL A 83 4.73 7.14 -7.22
C VAL A 83 4.01 5.79 -7.27
N TRP A 84 2.88 5.70 -6.59
CA TRP A 84 2.11 4.46 -6.42
C TRP A 84 0.82 4.52 -7.21
N GLU A 85 0.67 3.61 -8.15
CA GLU A 85 -0.56 3.46 -8.93
C GLU A 85 -1.38 2.30 -8.36
N ILE A 86 -2.38 2.62 -7.53
CA ILE A 86 -3.24 1.63 -6.87
C ILE A 86 -4.69 2.10 -6.99
N ALA A 87 -5.58 1.23 -7.48
CA ALA A 87 -6.99 1.57 -7.60
C ALA A 87 -7.62 1.82 -6.22
N SER A 88 -8.56 2.76 -6.13
CA SER A 88 -9.35 2.97 -4.91
C SER A 88 -10.12 1.71 -4.50
N GLN A 89 -10.27 1.46 -3.19
CA GLN A 89 -10.99 0.29 -2.66
C GLN A 89 -12.42 0.20 -3.20
N ARG A 90 -13.07 1.36 -3.45
CA ARG A 90 -14.41 1.47 -4.06
C ARG A 90 -14.54 0.78 -5.43
N HIS A 91 -13.44 0.46 -6.10
CA HIS A 91 -13.46 -0.19 -7.42
C HIS A 91 -13.01 -1.65 -7.39
N VAL A 92 -12.52 -2.13 -6.24
CA VAL A 92 -12.00 -3.50 -6.09
C VAL A 92 -13.14 -4.48 -5.89
N GLU A 93 -14.11 -4.14 -5.05
CA GLU A 93 -15.20 -5.03 -4.69
C GLU A 93 -16.47 -4.70 -5.48
N LYS A 94 -16.86 -5.65 -6.34
CA LYS A 94 -18.11 -5.57 -7.11
C LYS A 94 -18.89 -6.86 -6.94
N GLU A 95 -20.16 -6.72 -6.59
CA GLU A 95 -21.11 -7.82 -6.59
C GLU A 95 -22.09 -7.61 -7.76
N ASN A 96 -22.18 -8.58 -8.66
CA ASN A 96 -23.02 -8.49 -9.88
C ASN A 96 -22.76 -7.20 -10.69
N GLY A 97 -21.51 -6.76 -10.77
CA GLY A 97 -21.10 -5.54 -11.46
C GLY A 97 -21.42 -4.23 -10.74
N LYS A 98 -22.06 -4.28 -9.56
CA LYS A 98 -22.34 -3.10 -8.72
C LYS A 98 -21.28 -2.95 -7.65
N ILE A 99 -20.88 -1.70 -7.42
CA ILE A 99 -19.96 -1.34 -6.33
C ILE A 99 -20.67 -1.62 -5.01
N LEU A 100 -20.06 -2.46 -4.16
CA LEU A 100 -20.48 -2.60 -2.78
C LEU A 100 -20.24 -1.26 -2.07
N LYS A 101 -21.27 -0.74 -1.40
CA LYS A 101 -21.17 0.51 -0.63
C LYS A 101 -20.83 0.15 0.81
N PRO A 102 -19.55 0.21 1.22
CA PRO A 102 -19.20 0.06 2.62
C PRO A 102 -19.83 1.20 3.43
N LYS A 103 -20.05 0.97 4.73
CA LYS A 103 -20.55 2.02 5.62
C LYS A 103 -19.53 3.14 5.74
N HIS A 104 -18.25 2.80 5.94
CA HIS A 104 -17.18 3.79 5.97
C HIS A 104 -16.93 4.37 4.56
N PRO A 105 -17.05 5.68 4.34
CA PRO A 105 -17.02 6.26 2.99
C PRO A 105 -15.63 6.24 2.36
N SER A 106 -14.55 6.24 3.15
CA SER A 106 -13.19 6.51 2.68
C SER A 106 -12.19 5.40 3.01
N ILE A 107 -12.59 4.14 2.82
CA ILE A 107 -11.71 2.96 3.00
C ILE A 107 -10.49 3.06 2.09
N LYS A 108 -9.30 2.94 2.67
CA LYS A 108 -8.03 2.90 1.92
C LYS A 108 -7.83 1.51 1.30
N PRO A 109 -7.22 1.40 0.11
CA PRO A 109 -6.99 0.10 -0.52
C PRO A 109 -6.09 -0.80 0.32
N LYS A 110 -6.44 -2.10 0.41
CA LYS A 110 -5.63 -3.10 1.12
C LYS A 110 -4.16 -3.08 0.66
N ALA A 111 -3.92 -3.04 -0.66
CA ALA A 111 -2.59 -3.06 -1.24
C ALA A 111 -1.73 -1.84 -0.86
N LEU A 112 -2.36 -0.68 -0.59
CA LEU A 112 -1.67 0.53 -0.14
C LEU A 112 -1.12 0.33 1.28
N ILE A 113 -1.98 -0.15 2.18
CA ILE A 113 -1.66 -0.42 3.59
C ILE A 113 -0.63 -1.56 3.68
N GLU A 114 -0.82 -2.64 2.93
CA GLU A 114 0.08 -3.80 2.89
C GLU A 114 1.50 -3.40 2.50
N ARG A 115 1.64 -2.53 1.48
CA ARG A 115 2.95 -2.02 1.08
C ARG A 115 3.62 -1.25 2.21
N MET A 116 2.89 -0.36 2.90
CA MET A 116 3.45 0.43 4.00
C MET A 116 3.91 -0.45 5.17
N ILE A 117 3.09 -1.44 5.56
CA ILE A 117 3.41 -2.35 6.66
C ILE A 117 4.58 -3.27 6.31
N LYS A 118 4.60 -3.88 5.12
CA LYS A 118 5.73 -4.74 4.68
C LYS A 118 7.05 -3.96 4.64
N ALA A 119 7.01 -2.75 4.10
CA ALA A 119 8.21 -1.90 4.02
C ALA A 119 8.75 -1.54 5.39
N SER A 120 7.89 -1.19 6.36
CA SER A 120 8.31 -0.45 7.55
C SER A 120 8.18 -1.21 8.86
N SER A 121 7.95 -2.54 8.81
CA SER A 121 7.83 -3.38 10.01
C SER A 121 8.27 -4.83 9.76
N HIS A 122 8.64 -5.52 10.82
CA HIS A 122 8.85 -6.96 10.87
C HIS A 122 7.63 -7.69 11.44
N LYS A 123 7.62 -9.02 11.32
CA LYS A 123 6.62 -9.86 11.99
C LYS A 123 6.68 -9.62 13.50
N ASN A 124 5.53 -9.64 14.16
CA ASN A 124 5.32 -9.35 15.58
C ASN A 124 5.52 -7.89 16.02
N ASP A 125 5.96 -6.99 15.14
CA ASP A 125 5.97 -5.55 15.44
C ASP A 125 4.55 -5.02 15.69
N LEU A 126 4.46 -3.90 16.40
CA LEU A 126 3.21 -3.21 16.71
C LEU A 126 2.93 -2.11 15.69
N ILE A 127 1.75 -2.16 15.07
CA ILE A 127 1.22 -1.12 14.17
C ILE A 127 0.19 -0.25 14.92
N LEU A 128 0.32 1.07 14.84
CA LEU A 128 -0.61 2.00 15.48
C LEU A 128 -1.43 2.77 14.43
N ASP A 129 -2.74 2.81 14.60
CA ASP A 129 -3.66 3.61 13.79
C ASP A 129 -4.69 4.33 14.66
N LEU A 130 -4.49 5.64 14.88
CA LEU A 130 -5.37 6.44 15.74
C LEU A 130 -6.63 6.96 15.03
N PHE A 131 -6.80 6.64 13.74
CA PHE A 131 -7.95 7.02 12.92
C PHE A 131 -8.38 5.81 12.09
N SER A 132 -8.64 4.70 12.76
CA SER A 132 -8.69 3.39 12.11
C SER A 132 -9.85 3.23 11.13
N GLY A 133 -10.91 4.06 11.23
CA GLY A 133 -12.07 3.99 10.34
C GLY A 133 -12.61 2.57 10.22
N SER A 134 -12.69 2.06 8.99
CA SER A 134 -13.07 0.66 8.68
C SER A 134 -12.14 -0.45 9.21
N GLY A 135 -11.03 -0.11 9.86
CA GLY A 135 -10.08 -1.10 10.42
C GLY A 135 -9.15 -1.78 9.42
N MET A 136 -8.98 -1.22 8.20
CA MET A 136 -8.10 -1.79 7.17
C MET A 136 -6.66 -2.00 7.66
N THR A 137 -6.13 -1.08 8.46
CA THR A 137 -4.79 -1.21 9.04
C THR A 137 -4.67 -2.44 9.95
N SER A 138 -5.63 -2.62 10.85
CA SER A 138 -5.71 -3.77 11.75
C SER A 138 -5.82 -5.09 11.00
N LEU A 139 -6.69 -5.13 9.99
CA LEU A 139 -6.88 -6.29 9.12
C LEU A 139 -5.59 -6.69 8.41
N VAL A 140 -4.90 -5.73 7.80
CA VAL A 140 -3.65 -5.99 7.10
C VAL A 140 -2.54 -6.38 8.06
N ALA A 141 -2.40 -5.67 9.18
CA ALA A 141 -1.41 -5.98 10.21
C ALA A 141 -1.55 -7.43 10.70
N LYS A 142 -2.77 -7.84 11.06
CA LYS A 142 -3.09 -9.22 11.47
C LYS A 142 -2.73 -10.22 10.38
N SER A 143 -3.15 -9.98 9.13
CA SER A 143 -2.86 -10.90 8.01
C SER A 143 -1.37 -11.05 7.71
N LEU A 144 -0.56 -10.05 8.03
CA LEU A 144 0.89 -10.06 7.90
C LEU A 144 1.60 -10.56 9.16
N GLY A 145 0.88 -10.98 10.21
CA GLY A 145 1.46 -11.43 11.47
C GLY A 145 2.11 -10.30 12.28
N ARG A 146 1.55 -9.09 12.24
CA ARG A 146 1.91 -7.95 13.11
C ARG A 146 0.83 -7.77 14.18
N ASN A 147 1.23 -7.23 15.32
CA ASN A 147 0.30 -6.74 16.34
C ASN A 147 -0.25 -5.37 15.91
N PHE A 148 -1.40 -4.96 16.45
CA PHE A 148 -1.95 -3.65 16.16
C PHE A 148 -2.69 -3.04 17.36
N ILE A 149 -2.69 -1.72 17.43
CA ILE A 149 -3.59 -0.92 18.25
C ILE A 149 -4.29 0.08 17.34
N GLY A 150 -5.61 0.14 17.41
CA GLY A 150 -6.42 1.05 16.64
C GLY A 150 -7.39 1.83 17.53
N CYS A 151 -7.71 3.07 17.19
CA CYS A 151 -8.88 3.75 17.74
C CYS A 151 -9.70 4.45 16.67
N GLU A 152 -11.01 4.47 16.88
CA GLU A 152 -11.97 5.19 16.06
C GLU A 152 -13.04 5.77 16.98
N SER A 153 -13.41 7.02 16.69
CA SER A 153 -14.38 7.81 17.45
C SER A 153 -15.83 7.39 17.19
N HIS A 154 -16.12 6.85 16.01
CA HIS A 154 -17.46 6.43 15.61
C HIS A 154 -17.63 4.95 15.95
N ALA A 155 -18.46 4.68 16.97
CA ALA A 155 -18.71 3.33 17.45
C ALA A 155 -19.14 2.38 16.31
N GLU A 156 -19.96 2.84 15.36
CA GLU A 156 -20.41 2.03 14.23
C GLU A 156 -19.26 1.45 13.38
N TYR A 157 -18.19 2.24 13.14
CA TYR A 157 -17.02 1.79 12.38
C TYR A 157 -16.17 0.81 13.18
N VAL A 158 -16.08 1.01 14.50
CA VAL A 158 -15.40 0.06 15.41
C VAL A 158 -16.08 -1.30 15.34
N HIS A 159 -17.41 -1.36 15.52
CA HIS A 159 -18.14 -2.63 15.53
C HIS A 159 -17.97 -3.39 14.20
N GLU A 160 -18.14 -2.70 13.06
CA GLU A 160 -17.92 -3.30 11.73
C GLU A 160 -16.49 -3.83 11.58
N SER A 161 -15.49 -3.08 12.04
CA SER A 161 -14.09 -3.51 11.93
C SER A 161 -13.78 -4.77 12.75
N LEU A 162 -14.44 -4.94 13.90
CA LEU A 162 -14.28 -6.11 14.78
C LEU A 162 -14.93 -7.35 14.17
N GLU A 163 -16.13 -7.22 13.62
CA GLU A 163 -16.82 -8.33 12.91
C GLU A 163 -15.94 -8.90 11.79
N ILE A 164 -15.33 -8.03 10.97
CA ILE A 164 -14.44 -8.45 9.88
C ILE A 164 -13.19 -9.16 10.44
N LEU A 165 -12.61 -8.67 11.53
CA LEU A 165 -11.43 -9.26 12.15
C LEU A 165 -11.70 -10.65 12.73
N ASP A 166 -12.90 -10.88 13.29
CA ASP A 166 -13.30 -12.15 13.87
C ASP A 166 -13.53 -13.22 12.79
N MET A 167 -14.14 -12.87 11.66
CA MET A 167 -14.30 -13.79 10.53
C MET A 167 -12.96 -14.35 10.03
N ILE A 168 -11.91 -13.53 10.03
CA ILE A 168 -10.55 -13.94 9.60
C ILE A 168 -9.87 -14.82 10.65
N SER A 169 -10.24 -14.72 11.93
CA SER A 169 -9.68 -15.56 12.99
C SER A 169 -10.14 -17.02 12.95
N ILE A 170 -11.21 -17.31 12.20
CA ILE A 170 -11.82 -18.64 12.09
C ILE A 170 -11.26 -19.41 10.87
N THR A 171 -10.42 -18.77 10.04
CA THR A 171 -9.84 -19.34 8.81
C THR A 171 -8.34 -19.62 8.98
#